data_AF-A0A949APW0-F1
#
_entry.id   AF-A0A949APW0-F1
#
_cell.length_a   1.000
_cell.length_b   1.000
_cell.length_c   1.000
_cell.angle_alpha   90.00
_cell.angle_beta   90.00
_cell.angle_gamma   90.00
#
_symmetry.space_group_name_H-M   'P 1'
#
loop_
_entity.id
_entity.type
_entity.pdbx_description
1 polymer ?
#
loop_
_entity_poly.entity_id
_entity_poly.type
_entity_poly.pdbx_seq_one_letter_code
_entity_poly.pdbx_strand_id
1 'polypeptide(L)'
;GENITNYIFTTYDADAKIHPKFLSRLTYAFLTDPKNQDRFYQTAVFLYDNNIWDVPPMMRIQSNSVTMAILSAWIVEPQRMQTFSAYSISLNTLIEADFWDVTLGVDDTTFFWRAYLAKDGNFSGKGLFVPIYSDAVQGSNWLASHKSQYKQLVRWGWGVVVFPLAIKGFLKNRRIPVLRKLFQTYYMVETYTLWITITFLVSFGIFILYAVNPIAKQNPLAYSIPKITSTVLTFAIVLLIPNTIIKELLVTKKPANWPWWKKAWSFFESPLVIINLLTYSFIPYIHAETKYMLGKKMKDLYFTEKVRTKKQPS
;
A
#
# COMPACT_ATOMS: atom_id res chain seq x y z
N GLY A 1 -5.58 -38.85 10.39
CA GLY A 1 -4.72 -37.70 10.08
C GLY A 1 -5.26 -36.48 10.80
N GLU A 2 -4.42 -35.49 11.06
CA GLU A 2 -4.84 -34.23 11.70
C GLU A 2 -5.80 -33.44 10.80
N ASN A 3 -6.73 -32.67 11.39
CA ASN A 3 -7.70 -31.89 10.63
C ASN A 3 -7.07 -30.57 10.14
N ILE A 4 -6.81 -30.48 8.83
CA ILE A 4 -6.17 -29.32 8.18
C ILE A 4 -6.90 -27.99 8.41
N THR A 5 -8.21 -28.01 8.72
CA THR A 5 -9.00 -26.79 8.97
C THR A 5 -8.63 -26.09 10.28
N ASN A 6 -7.88 -26.77 11.17
CA ASN A 6 -7.45 -26.26 12.47
C ASN A 6 -6.07 -25.60 12.44
N TYR A 7 -5.42 -25.54 11.27
CA TYR A 7 -4.08 -24.97 11.12
C TYR A 7 -4.19 -23.56 10.54
N ILE A 8 -3.54 -22.62 11.21
CA ILE A 8 -3.41 -21.24 10.74
C ILE A 8 -1.98 -21.06 10.25
N PHE A 9 -1.83 -20.71 8.99
CA PHE A 9 -0.56 -20.27 8.42
C PHE A 9 -0.46 -18.76 8.54
N THR A 10 0.69 -18.24 8.97
CA THR A 10 0.95 -16.80 9.07
C THR A 10 2.23 -16.47 8.32
N THR A 11 2.16 -15.51 7.40
CA THR A 11 3.32 -14.92 6.74
C THR A 11 3.54 -13.50 7.23
N TYR A 12 4.80 -13.10 7.34
CA TYR A 12 5.22 -11.71 7.57
C TYR A 12 6.67 -11.53 7.12
N ASP A 13 7.02 -10.30 6.75
CA ASP A 13 8.39 -9.95 6.38
C ASP A 13 9.35 -10.09 7.58
N ALA A 14 10.63 -10.34 7.30
CA ALA A 14 11.66 -10.57 8.33
C ALA A 14 11.91 -9.36 9.25
N ASP A 15 11.53 -8.15 8.83
CA ASP A 15 11.62 -6.94 9.63
C ASP A 15 10.37 -6.68 10.49
N ALA A 16 9.32 -7.50 10.34
CA ALA A 16 8.09 -7.36 11.11
C ALA A 16 8.30 -7.81 12.58
N LYS A 17 7.85 -6.96 13.50
CA LYS A 17 7.72 -7.26 14.93
C LYS A 17 6.25 -7.30 15.27
N ILE A 18 5.75 -8.50 15.60
CA ILE A 18 4.37 -8.68 16.02
C ILE A 18 4.19 -8.23 17.47
N HIS A 19 3.07 -7.58 17.76
CA HIS A 19 2.71 -7.25 19.14
C HIS A 19 2.48 -8.53 19.96
N PRO A 20 2.81 -8.58 21.27
CA PRO A 20 2.67 -9.80 22.10
C PRO A 20 1.25 -10.39 22.12
N LYS A 21 0.22 -9.56 21.91
CA LYS A 21 -1.19 -9.98 21.81
C LYS A 21 -1.66 -10.36 20.39
N PHE A 22 -0.76 -10.38 19.39
CA PHE A 22 -1.13 -10.67 18.01
C PHE A 22 -1.67 -12.09 17.86
N LEU A 23 -0.93 -13.10 18.34
CA LEU A 23 -1.33 -14.50 18.20
C LEU A 23 -2.62 -14.82 18.98
N SER A 24 -2.81 -14.26 20.18
CA SER A 24 -4.05 -14.46 20.92
C SER A 24 -5.25 -13.78 20.25
N ARG A 25 -5.07 -12.56 19.71
CA ARG A 25 -6.11 -11.87 18.94
C ARG A 25 -6.47 -12.61 17.65
N LEU A 26 -5.47 -13.12 16.94
CA LEU A 26 -5.63 -13.92 15.73
C LEU A 26 -6.40 -15.21 16.03
N THR A 27 -5.97 -15.96 17.05
CA THR A 27 -6.61 -17.22 17.46
C THR A 27 -8.08 -16.99 17.82
N TYR A 28 -8.37 -15.96 18.63
CA TYR A 28 -9.76 -15.59 18.93
C TYR A 28 -10.53 -15.20 17.66
N ALA A 29 -9.93 -14.40 16.77
CA ALA A 29 -10.58 -13.99 15.53
C ALA A 29 -10.91 -15.18 14.61
N PHE A 30 -10.04 -16.19 14.57
CA PHE A 30 -10.18 -17.38 13.75
C PHE A 30 -11.24 -18.34 14.29
N LEU A 31 -11.23 -18.60 15.60
CA LEU A 31 -12.17 -19.52 16.25
C LEU A 31 -13.61 -18.98 16.31
N THR A 32 -13.78 -17.66 16.36
CA THR A 32 -15.10 -17.00 16.43
C THR A 32 -15.68 -16.64 15.07
N ASP A 33 -14.96 -16.89 13.98
CA ASP A 33 -15.42 -16.54 12.64
C ASP A 33 -15.99 -17.75 11.92
N PRO A 34 -17.29 -17.77 11.60
CA PRO A 34 -17.88 -18.87 10.83
C PRO A 34 -17.33 -18.97 9.41
N LYS A 35 -16.63 -17.94 8.91
CA LYS A 35 -15.99 -17.90 7.58
C LYS A 35 -14.46 -18.03 7.66
N ASN A 36 -13.93 -18.65 8.71
CA ASN A 36 -12.48 -18.74 8.93
C ASN A 36 -11.70 -19.47 7.83
N GLN A 37 -12.34 -20.36 7.08
CA GLN A 37 -11.74 -21.05 5.92
C GLN A 37 -11.80 -20.23 4.62
N ASP A 38 -12.50 -19.09 4.64
CA ASP A 38 -12.79 -18.23 3.48
C ASP A 38 -12.34 -16.78 3.74
N ARG A 39 -11.49 -16.57 4.75
CA ARG A 39 -10.98 -15.25 5.13
C ARG A 39 -9.48 -15.27 5.38
N PHE A 40 -8.85 -14.14 5.12
CA PHE A 40 -7.53 -13.83 5.67
C PHE A 40 -7.65 -12.82 6.80
N TYR A 41 -6.74 -12.90 7.75
CA TYR A 41 -6.68 -12.07 8.94
C TYR A 41 -5.40 -11.25 8.87
N GLN A 42 -5.52 -9.94 8.99
CA GLN A 42 -4.40 -9.02 8.82
C GLN A 42 -4.58 -7.83 9.74
N THR A 43 -3.47 -7.25 10.23
CA THR A 43 -3.59 -6.05 11.05
C THR A 43 -4.11 -4.87 10.23
N ALA A 44 -5.07 -4.12 10.79
CA ALA A 44 -5.44 -2.81 10.25
C ALA A 44 -4.48 -1.71 10.75
N VAL A 45 -3.65 -2.01 11.76
CA VAL A 45 -2.72 -1.07 12.39
C VAL A 45 -1.29 -1.46 12.00
N PHE A 46 -1.00 -1.39 10.69
CA PHE A 46 0.34 -1.69 10.16
C PHE A 46 1.22 -0.45 10.27
N LEU A 47 2.25 -0.50 11.12
CA LEU A 47 3.10 0.64 11.45
C LEU A 47 4.53 0.40 10.97
N TYR A 48 5.20 1.44 10.47
CA TYR A 48 6.62 1.39 10.09
C TYR A 48 7.55 1.95 11.18
N ASP A 49 7.27 1.57 12.43
CA ASP A 49 7.75 2.29 13.61
C ASP A 49 9.14 1.86 14.09
N ASN A 50 9.70 0.77 13.56
CA ASN A 50 10.96 0.20 14.07
C ASN A 50 12.16 1.16 13.97
N ASN A 51 12.15 2.05 12.97
CA ASN A 51 13.21 3.01 12.66
C ASN A 51 12.66 4.32 12.04
N ILE A 52 11.39 4.66 12.28
CA ILE A 52 10.71 5.78 11.60
C ILE A 52 11.38 7.15 11.80
N TRP A 53 12.08 7.32 12.93
CA TRP A 53 12.82 8.52 13.26
C TRP A 53 14.25 8.51 12.71
N ASP A 54 14.80 7.34 12.34
CA ASP A 54 16.16 7.19 11.84
C ASP A 54 16.26 7.36 10.31
N VAL A 55 15.14 7.25 9.61
CA VAL A 55 15.08 7.40 8.15
C VAL A 55 14.98 8.86 7.70
N PRO A 56 15.40 9.18 6.46
CA PRO A 56 15.18 10.51 5.90
C PRO A 56 13.69 10.89 5.81
N PRO A 57 13.35 12.20 5.81
CA PRO A 57 11.96 12.67 5.81
C PRO A 57 11.07 12.02 4.75
N MET A 58 11.56 11.87 3.51
CA MET A 58 10.76 11.29 2.42
C MET A 58 10.37 9.82 2.65
N MET A 59 11.24 9.02 3.27
CA MET A 59 10.96 7.61 3.61
C MET A 59 9.95 7.54 4.74
N ARG A 60 10.09 8.43 5.74
CA ARG A 60 9.10 8.58 6.80
C ARG A 60 7.74 9.00 6.24
N ILE A 61 7.68 9.94 5.30
CA ILE A 61 6.43 10.34 4.64
C ILE A 61 5.83 9.16 3.87
N GLN A 62 6.61 8.48 3.03
CA GLN A 62 6.15 7.32 2.27
C GLN A 62 5.60 6.21 3.17
N SER A 63 6.33 5.83 4.22
CA SER A 63 5.89 4.81 5.18
C SER A 63 4.60 5.21 5.90
N ASN A 64 4.51 6.46 6.37
CA ASN A 64 3.28 6.95 7.01
C ASN A 64 2.11 7.04 6.03
N SER A 65 2.33 7.40 4.77
CA SER A 65 1.30 7.39 3.73
C SER A 65 0.73 5.98 3.54
N VAL A 66 1.56 4.94 3.56
CA VAL A 66 1.10 3.54 3.48
C VAL A 66 0.28 3.17 4.73
N THR A 67 0.76 3.50 5.93
CA THR A 67 0.01 3.27 7.18
C THR A 67 -1.36 3.95 7.15
N MET A 68 -1.43 5.22 6.72
CA MET A 68 -2.69 5.96 6.65
C MET A 68 -3.64 5.40 5.60
N ALA A 69 -3.13 5.01 4.42
CA ALA A 69 -3.94 4.38 3.38
C ALA A 69 -4.52 3.03 3.83
N ILE A 70 -3.73 2.22 4.55
CA ILE A 70 -4.19 0.96 5.16
C ILE A 70 -5.29 1.23 6.19
N LEU A 71 -5.05 2.15 7.12
CA LEU A 71 -6.02 2.49 8.15
C LEU A 71 -7.32 3.00 7.54
N SER A 72 -7.26 3.93 6.59
CA SER A 72 -8.46 4.47 5.95
C SER A 72 -9.19 3.40 5.14
N ALA A 73 -8.49 2.70 4.24
CA ALA A 73 -9.13 1.76 3.33
C ALA A 73 -9.68 0.52 4.05
N TRP A 74 -8.92 -0.09 4.96
CA TRP A 74 -9.31 -1.38 5.52
C TRP A 74 -10.28 -1.26 6.71
N ILE A 75 -10.32 -0.11 7.38
CA ILE A 75 -11.28 0.14 8.46
C ILE A 75 -12.60 0.66 7.89
N VAL A 76 -12.55 1.60 6.95
CA VAL A 76 -13.76 2.23 6.39
C VAL A 76 -14.37 1.39 5.27
N GLU A 77 -13.54 0.74 4.46
CA GLU A 77 -13.95 -0.04 3.29
C GLU A 77 -13.37 -1.47 3.33
N PRO A 78 -13.73 -2.31 4.32
CA PRO A 78 -13.16 -3.64 4.51
C PRO A 78 -13.32 -4.56 3.28
N GLN A 79 -14.30 -4.30 2.42
CA GLN A 79 -14.49 -4.98 1.13
C GLN A 79 -13.34 -4.79 0.13
N ARG A 80 -12.53 -3.74 0.30
CA ARG A 80 -11.34 -3.45 -0.52
C ARG A 80 -10.07 -4.12 0.01
N MET A 81 -10.13 -4.81 1.16
CA MET A 81 -8.96 -5.44 1.75
C MET A 81 -8.39 -6.53 0.84
N GLN A 82 -7.06 -6.48 0.66
CA GLN A 82 -6.26 -7.51 0.01
C GLN A 82 -5.11 -7.91 0.95
N THR A 83 -4.53 -9.08 0.72
CA THR A 83 -3.36 -9.54 1.48
C THR A 83 -2.15 -8.65 1.19
N PHE A 84 -1.42 -8.28 2.24
CA PHE A 84 -0.30 -7.35 2.19
C PHE A 84 0.67 -7.61 3.35
N SER A 85 1.92 -7.97 3.02
CA SER A 85 3.07 -8.13 3.92
C SER A 85 2.88 -9.13 5.08
N ALA A 86 1.94 -8.90 6.00
CA ALA A 86 1.73 -9.68 7.21
C ALA A 86 0.28 -10.14 7.39
N TYR A 87 -0.03 -11.38 7.00
CA TYR A 87 -1.38 -11.95 7.10
C TYR A 87 -1.40 -13.43 7.48
N SER A 88 -2.55 -13.84 8.01
CA SER A 88 -2.83 -15.20 8.43
C SER A 88 -4.02 -15.77 7.69
N ILE A 89 -3.96 -17.05 7.34
CA ILE A 89 -4.99 -17.80 6.61
C ILE A 89 -5.08 -19.22 7.15
N SER A 90 -6.20 -19.91 6.88
CA SER A 90 -6.25 -21.34 7.14
C SER A 90 -5.34 -22.11 6.18
N LEU A 91 -4.75 -23.22 6.63
CA LEU A 91 -4.00 -24.13 5.76
C LEU A 91 -4.86 -24.67 4.62
N ASN A 92 -6.15 -24.89 4.88
CA ASN A 92 -7.10 -25.31 3.85
C ASN A 92 -7.23 -24.26 2.72
N THR A 93 -7.38 -22.97 3.04
CA THR A 93 -7.38 -21.89 2.05
C THR A 93 -6.07 -21.85 1.26
N LEU A 94 -4.94 -22.04 1.93
CA LEU A 94 -3.62 -22.02 1.31
C LEU A 94 -3.48 -23.12 0.23
N ILE A 95 -3.96 -24.33 0.54
CA ILE A 95 -3.97 -25.47 -0.39
C ILE A 95 -4.94 -25.22 -1.55
N GLU A 96 -6.16 -24.74 -1.27
CA GLU A 96 -7.15 -24.44 -2.31
C GLU A 96 -6.69 -23.35 -3.29
N ALA A 97 -5.93 -22.37 -2.80
CA ALA A 97 -5.35 -21.30 -3.62
C ALA A 97 -4.08 -21.72 -4.39
N ASP A 98 -3.62 -22.96 -4.20
CA ASP A 98 -2.39 -23.49 -4.77
C ASP A 98 -1.18 -22.58 -4.46
N PHE A 99 -1.04 -22.21 -3.18
CA PHE A 99 0.09 -21.46 -2.64
C PHE A 99 0.41 -20.13 -3.38
N TRP A 100 1.60 -19.58 -3.16
CA TRP A 100 2.09 -18.37 -3.85
C TRP A 100 2.66 -18.70 -5.22
N ASP A 101 2.42 -17.81 -6.19
CA ASP A 101 3.02 -17.91 -7.51
C ASP A 101 4.37 -17.17 -7.54
N VAL A 102 5.45 -17.94 -7.40
CA VAL A 102 6.83 -17.43 -7.38
C VAL A 102 7.30 -16.83 -8.71
N THR A 103 6.52 -16.98 -9.79
CA THR A 103 6.93 -16.51 -11.13
C THR A 103 6.57 -15.05 -11.39
N LEU A 104 5.71 -14.45 -10.57
CA LEU A 104 5.14 -13.12 -10.79
C LEU A 104 5.87 -12.00 -10.04
N GLY A 105 6.66 -12.34 -9.01
CA GLY A 105 7.47 -11.39 -8.24
C GLY A 105 6.69 -10.47 -7.30
N VAL A 106 5.38 -10.67 -7.19
CA VAL A 106 4.46 -9.96 -6.28
C VAL A 106 3.58 -11.01 -5.61
N ASP A 107 3.98 -11.43 -4.43
CA ASP A 107 3.46 -12.67 -3.85
C ASP A 107 2.12 -12.42 -3.12
N ASP A 108 2.05 -11.38 -2.29
CA ASP A 108 0.92 -11.13 -1.38
C ASP A 108 -0.38 -10.86 -2.13
N THR A 109 -0.43 -9.83 -2.97
CA THR A 109 -1.67 -9.43 -3.65
C THR A 109 -2.09 -10.45 -4.71
N THR A 110 -1.13 -11.12 -5.34
CA THR A 110 -1.41 -12.23 -6.26
C THR A 110 -2.08 -13.38 -5.52
N PHE A 111 -1.60 -13.72 -4.32
CA PHE A 111 -2.22 -14.74 -3.48
C PHE A 111 -3.69 -14.41 -3.19
N PHE A 112 -4.03 -13.15 -2.86
CA PHE A 112 -5.42 -12.74 -2.67
C PHE A 112 -6.29 -13.10 -3.88
N TRP A 113 -5.85 -12.75 -5.09
CA TRP A 113 -6.64 -13.01 -6.30
C TRP A 113 -6.73 -14.50 -6.64
N ARG A 114 -5.68 -15.28 -6.39
CA ARG A 114 -5.72 -16.75 -6.53
C ARG A 114 -6.75 -17.36 -5.59
N ALA A 115 -6.69 -17.01 -4.30
CA ALA A 115 -7.66 -17.47 -3.30
C ALA A 115 -9.08 -16.99 -3.61
N TYR A 116 -9.25 -15.73 -4.04
CA TYR A 116 -10.55 -15.19 -4.44
C TYR A 116 -11.16 -15.96 -5.62
N LEU A 117 -10.37 -16.33 -6.61
CA LEU A 117 -10.83 -17.11 -7.76
C LEU A 117 -11.11 -18.59 -7.39
N ALA A 118 -10.28 -19.19 -6.53
CA ALA A 118 -10.46 -20.56 -6.04
C ALA A 118 -11.74 -20.70 -5.21
N LYS A 119 -12.05 -19.68 -4.40
CA LYS A 119 -13.23 -19.62 -3.53
C LYS A 119 -14.47 -19.05 -4.21
N ASP A 120 -14.53 -19.03 -5.53
CA ASP A 120 -15.68 -18.53 -6.31
C ASP A 120 -16.13 -17.12 -5.86
N GLY A 121 -15.17 -16.26 -5.52
CA GLY A 121 -15.39 -14.88 -5.07
C GLY A 121 -15.92 -14.75 -3.64
N ASN A 122 -15.89 -15.83 -2.86
CA ASN A 122 -16.15 -15.85 -1.41
C ASN A 122 -14.83 -15.88 -0.64
N PHE A 123 -13.96 -14.91 -0.89
CA PHE A 123 -12.74 -14.70 -0.11
C PHE A 123 -12.65 -13.22 0.29
N SER A 124 -12.44 -12.93 1.57
CA SER A 124 -12.38 -11.55 2.06
C SER A 124 -11.40 -11.36 3.21
N GLY A 125 -11.01 -10.11 3.47
CA GLY A 125 -10.18 -9.76 4.62
C GLY A 125 -10.97 -9.57 5.91
N LYS A 126 -10.30 -9.78 7.04
CA LYS A 126 -10.75 -9.37 8.37
C LYS A 126 -9.63 -8.62 9.08
N GLY A 127 -9.86 -7.33 9.33
CA GLY A 127 -8.94 -6.47 10.07
C GLY A 127 -8.79 -6.88 11.53
N LEU A 128 -7.55 -6.94 12.01
CA LEU A 128 -7.20 -7.09 13.41
C LEU A 128 -6.69 -5.76 13.96
N PHE A 129 -7.26 -5.30 15.07
CA PHE A 129 -6.86 -4.05 15.75
C PHE A 129 -5.73 -4.31 16.76
N VAL A 130 -4.66 -4.94 16.31
CA VAL A 130 -3.44 -5.19 17.08
C VAL A 130 -2.24 -4.86 16.19
N PRO A 131 -1.32 -3.99 16.61
CA PRO A 131 -0.31 -3.47 15.71
C PRO A 131 0.73 -4.52 15.30
N ILE A 132 1.30 -4.32 14.12
CA ILE A 132 2.56 -4.92 13.68
C ILE A 132 3.49 -3.77 13.32
N TYR A 133 4.77 -3.92 13.66
CA TYR A 133 5.79 -2.90 13.45
C TYR A 133 6.85 -3.38 12.44
N SER A 134 6.99 -2.69 11.32
CA SER A 134 7.97 -2.99 10.27
C SER A 134 9.00 -1.86 10.13
N ASP A 135 10.06 -2.09 9.36
CA ASP A 135 11.08 -1.09 9.11
C ASP A 135 10.65 -0.17 7.95
N ALA A 136 10.74 1.14 8.16
CA ALA A 136 10.80 2.10 7.07
C ALA A 136 12.09 1.88 6.26
N VAL A 137 12.05 2.19 4.96
CA VAL A 137 13.19 1.93 4.07
C VAL A 137 14.40 2.76 4.50
N GLN A 138 15.51 2.07 4.76
CA GLN A 138 16.77 2.67 5.20
C GLN A 138 17.94 2.04 4.45
N GLY A 139 18.64 2.83 3.65
CA GLY A 139 19.91 2.43 3.05
C GLY A 139 21.09 2.85 3.92
N SER A 140 22.30 2.44 3.53
CA SER A 140 23.56 2.81 4.21
C SER A 140 23.82 4.31 4.30
N ASN A 141 23.22 5.11 3.41
CA ASN A 141 23.26 6.56 3.42
C ASN A 141 21.99 7.14 2.78
N TRP A 142 21.93 8.48 2.69
CA TRP A 142 20.78 9.20 2.15
C TRP A 142 20.44 8.78 0.70
N LEU A 143 21.44 8.70 -0.18
CA LEU A 143 21.23 8.33 -1.59
C LEU A 143 20.83 6.86 -1.74
N ALA A 144 21.47 5.98 -0.98
CA ALA A 144 21.15 4.55 -0.93
C ALA A 144 19.70 4.32 -0.46
N SER A 145 19.21 5.11 0.49
CA SER A 145 17.82 5.06 0.95
C SER A 145 16.86 5.40 -0.18
N HIS A 146 17.13 6.48 -0.95
CA HIS A 146 16.27 6.89 -2.07
C HIS A 146 16.26 5.85 -3.19
N LYS A 147 17.43 5.30 -3.53
CA LYS A 147 17.56 4.22 -4.52
C LYS A 147 16.79 2.97 -4.10
N SER A 148 16.85 2.60 -2.82
CA SER A 148 16.15 1.42 -2.29
C SER A 148 14.64 1.63 -2.25
N GLN A 149 14.19 2.82 -1.81
CA GLN A 149 12.77 3.19 -1.82
C GLN A 149 12.20 3.16 -3.24
N TYR A 150 12.93 3.72 -4.20
CA TYR A 150 12.53 3.70 -5.61
C TYR A 150 12.38 2.27 -6.14
N LYS A 151 13.38 1.40 -5.92
CA LYS A 151 13.31 -0.01 -6.34
C LYS A 151 12.14 -0.76 -5.71
N GLN A 152 11.87 -0.53 -4.43
CA GLN A 152 10.71 -1.11 -3.75
C GLN A 152 9.40 -0.70 -4.42
N LEU A 153 9.26 0.57 -4.76
CA LEU A 153 8.04 1.08 -5.38
C LEU A 153 7.89 0.61 -6.83
N VAL A 154 8.98 0.41 -7.58
CA VAL A 154 8.91 -0.25 -8.90
C VAL A 154 8.39 -1.68 -8.75
N ARG A 155 8.83 -2.42 -7.72
CA ARG A 155 8.30 -3.77 -7.43
C ARG A 155 6.81 -3.71 -7.09
N TRP A 156 6.39 -2.75 -6.28
CA TRP A 156 4.98 -2.58 -5.95
C TRP A 156 4.13 -2.20 -7.18
N GLY A 157 4.66 -1.35 -8.06
CA GLY A 157 4.03 -1.03 -9.34
C GLY A 157 3.87 -2.24 -10.27
N TRP A 158 4.79 -3.22 -10.19
CA TRP A 158 4.65 -4.50 -10.89
C TRP A 158 3.38 -5.26 -10.49
N GLY A 159 2.82 -4.96 -9.31
CA GLY A 159 1.57 -5.53 -8.80
C GLY A 159 0.38 -5.32 -9.74
N VAL A 160 0.44 -4.42 -10.71
CA VAL A 160 -0.57 -4.27 -11.78
C VAL A 160 -0.86 -5.59 -12.52
N VAL A 161 0.07 -6.56 -12.50
CA VAL A 161 -0.10 -7.90 -13.10
C VAL A 161 -1.33 -8.64 -12.55
N VAL A 162 -1.79 -8.30 -11.34
CA VAL A 162 -3.00 -8.90 -10.76
C VAL A 162 -4.26 -8.52 -11.54
N PHE A 163 -4.27 -7.38 -12.24
CA PHE A 163 -5.38 -6.94 -13.08
C PHE A 163 -5.71 -7.95 -14.19
N PRO A 164 -4.80 -8.24 -15.15
CA PRO A 164 -5.09 -9.21 -16.19
C PRO A 164 -5.33 -10.63 -15.63
N LEU A 165 -4.72 -10.99 -14.51
CA LEU A 165 -4.96 -12.28 -13.83
C LEU A 165 -6.41 -12.39 -13.33
N ALA A 166 -6.88 -11.38 -12.59
CA ALA A 166 -8.24 -11.32 -12.07
C ALA A 166 -9.27 -11.32 -13.21
N ILE A 167 -9.07 -10.49 -14.25
CA ILE A 167 -9.98 -10.42 -15.40
C ILE A 167 -10.04 -11.77 -16.13
N LYS A 168 -8.89 -12.41 -16.40
CA LYS A 168 -8.85 -13.74 -17.01
C LYS A 168 -9.59 -14.77 -16.15
N GLY A 169 -9.41 -14.70 -14.83
CA GLY A 169 -10.14 -15.54 -13.87
C GLY A 169 -11.65 -15.31 -13.91
N PHE A 170 -12.10 -14.06 -13.94
CA PHE A 170 -13.50 -13.68 -14.02
C PHE A 170 -14.17 -14.14 -15.31
N LEU A 171 -13.46 -14.12 -16.45
CA LEU A 171 -13.98 -14.62 -17.72
C LEU A 171 -14.18 -16.14 -17.70
N LYS A 172 -13.32 -16.89 -16.99
CA LYS A 172 -13.39 -18.35 -16.90
C LYS A 172 -14.36 -18.84 -15.83
N ASN A 173 -14.35 -18.22 -14.66
CA ASN A 173 -15.13 -18.67 -13.52
C ASN A 173 -16.57 -18.10 -13.58
N ARG A 174 -17.53 -18.94 -13.98
CA ARG A 174 -18.96 -18.57 -14.08
C ARG A 174 -19.70 -18.54 -12.75
N ARG A 175 -19.13 -19.11 -11.68
CA ARG A 175 -19.78 -19.20 -10.36
C ARG A 175 -19.72 -17.88 -9.60
N ILE A 176 -18.74 -17.03 -9.90
CA ILE A 176 -18.65 -15.67 -9.34
C ILE A 176 -19.80 -14.82 -9.92
N PRO A 177 -20.65 -14.21 -9.08
CA PRO A 177 -21.72 -13.32 -9.55
C PRO A 177 -21.20 -12.15 -10.38
N VAL A 178 -21.90 -11.81 -11.47
CA VAL A 178 -21.50 -10.73 -12.39
C VAL A 178 -21.30 -9.40 -11.67
N LEU A 179 -22.21 -9.06 -10.75
CA LEU A 179 -22.11 -7.82 -9.98
C LEU A 179 -20.83 -7.75 -9.12
N ARG A 180 -20.39 -8.87 -8.54
CA ARG A 180 -19.11 -8.93 -7.81
C ARG A 180 -17.93 -8.71 -8.74
N LYS A 181 -17.94 -9.32 -9.94
CA LYS A 181 -16.89 -9.10 -10.95
C LYS A 181 -16.82 -7.63 -11.35
N LEU A 182 -17.97 -6.99 -11.56
CA LEU A 182 -18.04 -5.57 -11.94
C LEU A 182 -17.50 -4.66 -10.85
N PHE A 183 -17.91 -4.84 -9.58
CA PHE A 183 -17.38 -4.05 -8.47
C PHE A 183 -15.88 -4.25 -8.27
N GLN A 184 -15.42 -5.50 -8.30
CA GLN A 184 -13.99 -5.79 -8.17
C GLN A 184 -13.18 -5.20 -9.33
N THR A 185 -13.67 -5.34 -10.56
CA THR A 185 -13.02 -4.72 -11.74
C THR A 185 -12.97 -3.20 -11.60
N TYR A 186 -14.08 -2.57 -11.16
CA TYR A 186 -14.12 -1.14 -10.91
C TYR A 186 -13.07 -0.71 -9.87
N TYR A 187 -12.96 -1.39 -8.73
CA TYR A 187 -11.96 -1.07 -7.71
C TYR A 187 -10.53 -1.21 -8.24
N MET A 188 -10.27 -2.20 -9.09
CA MET A 188 -8.95 -2.35 -9.70
C MET A 188 -8.65 -1.24 -10.71
N VAL A 189 -9.62 -0.86 -11.57
CA VAL A 189 -9.47 0.29 -12.48
C VAL A 189 -9.26 1.59 -11.71
N GLU A 190 -10.01 1.77 -10.62
CA GLU A 190 -9.84 2.93 -9.73
C GLU A 190 -8.41 2.98 -9.17
N THR A 191 -7.93 1.86 -8.62
CA THR A 191 -6.62 1.75 -7.97
C THR A 191 -5.45 1.90 -8.94
N TYR A 192 -5.45 1.14 -10.05
CA TYR A 192 -4.32 1.07 -10.96
C TYR A 192 -4.36 2.09 -12.09
N THR A 193 -5.52 2.68 -12.40
CA THR A 193 -5.64 3.67 -13.49
C THR A 193 -6.03 5.05 -12.98
N LEU A 194 -7.15 5.17 -12.26
CA LEU A 194 -7.68 6.49 -11.93
C LEU A 194 -6.76 7.27 -10.98
N TRP A 195 -6.28 6.65 -9.89
CA TRP A 195 -5.42 7.34 -8.93
C TRP A 195 -4.08 7.81 -9.52
N ILE A 196 -3.46 7.00 -10.38
CA ILE A 196 -2.22 7.36 -11.09
C ILE A 196 -2.49 8.50 -12.09
N THR A 197 -3.59 8.40 -12.84
CA THR A 197 -3.98 9.41 -13.84
C THR A 197 -4.32 10.75 -13.19
N ILE A 198 -5.06 10.75 -12.08
CA ILE A 198 -5.41 11.97 -11.33
C ILE A 198 -4.14 12.67 -10.85
N THR A 199 -3.18 11.92 -10.32
CA THR A 199 -1.89 12.48 -9.86
C THR A 199 -1.15 13.16 -11.02
N PHE A 200 -1.14 12.57 -12.21
CA PHE A 200 -0.58 13.19 -13.41
C PHE A 200 -1.35 14.44 -13.85
N LEU A 201 -2.68 14.36 -13.96
CA LEU A 201 -3.52 15.45 -14.46
C LEU A 201 -3.49 16.68 -13.55
N VAL A 202 -3.52 16.49 -12.23
CA VAL A 202 -3.43 17.60 -11.26
C VAL A 202 -2.09 18.33 -11.39
N SER A 203 -1.03 17.62 -11.76
CA SER A 203 0.35 18.11 -11.76
C SER A 203 0.77 18.72 -13.08
N PHE A 204 0.38 18.09 -14.19
CA PHE A 204 0.83 18.44 -15.53
C PHE A 204 -0.32 18.81 -16.46
N GLY A 205 -1.57 18.49 -16.12
CA GLY A 205 -2.72 18.61 -17.03
C GLY A 205 -2.97 20.04 -17.51
N ILE A 206 -2.95 21.02 -16.60
CA ILE A 206 -3.12 22.44 -16.97
C ILE A 206 -1.95 22.94 -17.83
N PHE A 207 -0.72 22.54 -17.47
CA PHE A 207 0.47 22.93 -18.21
C PHE A 207 0.41 22.40 -19.65
N ILE A 208 0.08 21.11 -19.83
CA ILE A 208 -0.07 20.48 -21.14
C ILE A 208 -1.21 21.13 -21.92
N LEU A 209 -2.36 21.40 -21.28
CA LEU A 209 -3.49 22.05 -21.93
C LEU A 209 -3.11 23.40 -22.53
N TYR A 210 -2.41 24.25 -21.77
CA TYR A 210 -1.97 25.55 -22.25
C TYR A 210 -0.82 25.49 -23.26
N ALA A 211 0.04 24.47 -23.16
CA ALA A 211 1.11 24.26 -24.13
C ALA A 211 0.57 23.80 -25.50
N VAL A 212 -0.43 22.91 -25.50
CA VAL A 212 -1.02 22.36 -26.73
C VAL A 212 -2.06 23.31 -27.33
N ASN A 213 -2.86 23.99 -26.49
CA ASN A 213 -3.89 24.91 -26.94
C ASN A 213 -3.79 26.27 -26.22
N PRO A 214 -2.98 27.22 -26.74
CA PRO A 214 -2.84 28.55 -26.16
C PRO A 214 -4.16 29.34 -26.11
N ILE A 215 -5.09 29.07 -27.03
CA ILE A 215 -6.42 29.72 -27.10
C ILE A 215 -7.29 29.29 -25.92
N ALA A 216 -7.01 28.13 -25.30
CA ALA A 216 -7.70 27.70 -24.09
C ALA A 216 -7.62 28.74 -22.96
N LYS A 217 -6.58 29.59 -22.90
CA LYS A 217 -6.49 30.68 -21.91
C LYS A 217 -7.60 31.72 -22.05
N GLN A 218 -8.20 31.85 -23.24
CA GLN A 218 -9.28 32.79 -23.53
C GLN A 218 -10.65 32.24 -23.16
N ASN A 219 -10.76 30.92 -22.89
CA ASN A 219 -12.01 30.32 -22.45
C ASN A 219 -12.21 30.57 -20.94
N PRO A 220 -13.34 31.17 -20.50
CA PRO A 220 -13.61 31.45 -19.09
C PRO A 220 -13.52 30.23 -18.16
N LEU A 221 -13.88 29.04 -18.66
CA LEU A 221 -13.76 27.80 -17.91
C LEU A 221 -12.29 27.42 -17.68
N ALA A 222 -11.49 27.40 -18.75
CA ALA A 222 -10.08 27.04 -18.66
C ALA A 222 -9.24 28.09 -17.90
N TYR A 223 -9.67 29.35 -17.88
CA TYR A 223 -9.11 30.40 -17.01
C TYR A 223 -9.38 30.12 -15.52
N SER A 224 -10.52 29.50 -15.19
CA SER A 224 -10.92 29.23 -13.81
C SER A 224 -10.27 27.96 -13.22
N ILE A 225 -9.82 27.02 -14.05
CA ILE A 225 -9.22 25.74 -13.63
C ILE A 225 -8.07 25.95 -12.63
N PRO A 226 -7.03 26.79 -12.88
CA PRO A 226 -5.95 27.00 -11.92
C PRO A 226 -6.43 27.49 -10.55
N LYS A 227 -7.44 28.37 -10.53
CA LYS A 227 -8.00 28.90 -9.29
C LYS A 227 -8.75 27.82 -8.50
N ILE A 228 -9.57 27.01 -9.19
CA ILE A 228 -10.27 25.87 -8.59
C ILE A 228 -9.26 24.86 -8.04
N THR A 229 -8.27 24.47 -8.85
CA THR A 229 -7.21 23.54 -8.44
C THR A 229 -6.44 24.08 -7.24
N SER A 230 -6.06 25.36 -7.23
CA SER A 230 -5.38 26.00 -6.09
C SER A 230 -6.22 25.95 -4.81
N THR A 231 -7.51 26.26 -4.90
CA THR A 231 -8.44 26.16 -3.75
C THR A 231 -8.53 24.73 -3.23
N VAL A 232 -8.74 23.74 -4.12
CA VAL A 232 -8.82 22.32 -3.76
C VAL A 232 -7.52 21.85 -3.09
N LEU A 233 -6.37 22.19 -3.66
CA LEU A 233 -5.06 21.83 -3.09
C LEU A 233 -4.80 22.52 -1.75
N THR A 234 -5.25 23.76 -1.58
CA THR A 234 -5.15 24.48 -0.29
C THR A 234 -5.97 23.76 0.79
N PHE A 235 -7.23 23.41 0.49
CA PHE A 235 -8.05 22.61 1.41
C PHE A 235 -7.41 21.24 1.69
N ALA A 236 -6.86 20.58 0.67
CA ALA A 236 -6.18 19.30 0.84
C ALA A 236 -5.00 19.42 1.81
N ILE A 237 -4.17 20.47 1.71
CA ILE A 237 -3.05 20.72 2.63
C ILE A 237 -3.55 20.95 4.06
N VAL A 238 -4.61 21.74 4.25
CA VAL A 238 -5.20 21.98 5.58
C VAL A 238 -5.72 20.66 6.19
N LEU A 239 -6.36 19.83 5.37
CA LEU A 239 -6.85 18.50 5.80
C LEU A 239 -5.73 17.48 6.09
N LEU A 240 -4.45 17.81 5.82
CA LEU A 240 -3.33 17.00 6.31
C LEU A 240 -3.04 17.20 7.80
N ILE A 241 -3.57 18.26 8.44
CA ILE A 241 -3.31 18.53 9.86
C ILE A 241 -3.88 17.41 10.75
N PRO A 242 -5.17 16.98 10.62
CA PRO A 242 -5.69 15.83 11.35
C PRO A 242 -4.86 14.55 11.11
N ASN A 243 -4.47 14.28 9.86
CA ASN A 243 -3.64 13.12 9.52
C ASN A 243 -2.29 13.15 10.25
N THR A 244 -1.70 14.33 10.38
CA THR A 244 -0.44 14.54 11.11
C THR A 244 -0.62 14.26 12.61
N ILE A 245 -1.74 14.69 13.19
CA ILE A 245 -2.05 14.43 14.61
C ILE A 245 -2.24 12.93 14.84
N ILE A 246 -3.05 12.26 14.01
CA ILE A 246 -3.27 10.82 14.11
C ILE A 246 -1.95 10.05 13.96
N LYS A 247 -1.11 10.44 12.99
CA LYS A 247 0.23 9.88 12.81
C LYS A 247 1.03 9.95 14.11
N GLU A 248 1.15 11.13 14.72
CA GLU A 248 1.93 11.36 15.94
C GLU A 248 1.39 10.59 17.15
N LEU A 249 0.09 10.26 17.18
CA LEU A 249 -0.51 9.42 18.21
C LEU A 249 -0.21 7.92 18.02
N LEU A 250 0.03 7.49 16.78
CA LEU A 250 0.27 6.09 16.44
C LEU A 250 1.74 5.68 16.47
N VAL A 251 2.65 6.56 16.07
CA VAL A 251 4.09 6.28 16.01
C VAL A 251 4.76 6.45 17.37
N THR A 252 5.92 5.82 17.55
CA THR A 252 6.77 6.01 18.72
C THR A 252 7.11 7.48 18.95
N LYS A 253 7.36 7.83 20.22
CA LYS A 253 7.82 9.17 20.59
C LYS A 253 9.13 9.51 19.87
N LYS A 254 9.23 10.76 19.41
CA LYS A 254 10.45 11.32 18.83
C LYS A 254 11.64 11.17 19.79
N PRO A 255 12.87 10.95 19.28
CA PRO A 255 14.05 10.83 20.12
C PRO A 255 14.23 12.03 21.05
N ALA A 256 14.51 11.76 22.32
CA ALA A 256 14.64 12.80 23.35
C ALA A 256 15.76 13.79 23.02
N ASN A 257 16.87 13.28 22.48
CA ASN A 257 18.08 14.02 22.07
C ASN A 257 17.90 14.93 20.85
N TRP A 258 16.75 14.90 20.16
CA TRP A 258 16.53 15.81 19.05
C TRP A 258 16.36 17.26 19.52
N PRO A 259 17.01 18.23 18.86
CA PRO A 259 16.77 19.63 19.13
C PRO A 259 15.33 19.99 18.80
N TRP A 260 14.79 21.01 19.48
CA TRP A 260 13.39 21.42 19.38
C TRP A 260 12.98 21.74 17.93
N TRP A 261 13.86 22.37 17.15
CA TRP A 261 13.60 22.73 15.76
C TRP A 261 13.42 21.49 14.87
N LYS A 262 14.12 20.38 15.15
CA LYS A 262 13.98 19.13 14.40
C LYS A 262 12.66 18.44 14.74
N LYS A 263 12.25 18.48 16.01
CA LYS A 263 10.93 17.97 16.46
C LYS A 263 9.78 18.78 15.87
N ALA A 264 9.95 20.10 15.73
CA ALA A 264 9.01 20.99 15.07
C ALA A 264 8.97 20.73 13.56
N TRP A 265 10.13 20.67 12.90
CA TRP A 265 10.22 20.35 11.47
C TRP A 265 9.50 19.06 11.12
N SER A 266 9.68 18.00 11.91
CA SER A 266 9.04 16.70 11.63
C SER A 266 7.51 16.74 11.68
N PHE A 267 6.93 17.73 12.37
CA PHE A 267 5.49 17.98 12.38
C PHE A 267 5.04 18.67 11.09
N PHE A 268 5.85 19.58 10.55
CA PHE A 268 5.61 20.29 9.31
C PHE A 268 6.09 19.57 8.05
N GLU A 269 6.55 18.31 8.15
CA GLU A 269 6.93 17.49 7.00
C GLU A 269 5.72 17.06 6.14
N SER A 270 4.50 17.10 6.68
CA SER A 270 3.31 16.55 6.02
C SER A 270 3.02 17.08 4.61
N PRO A 271 3.21 18.38 4.28
CA PRO A 271 3.08 18.87 2.92
C PRO A 271 4.03 18.22 1.90
N LEU A 272 5.16 17.62 2.35
CA LEU A 272 6.05 16.86 1.47
C LEU A 272 5.37 15.63 0.86
N VAL A 273 4.19 15.23 1.36
CA VAL A 273 3.35 14.21 0.71
C VAL A 273 3.01 14.59 -0.73
N ILE A 274 2.91 15.88 -1.06
CA ILE A 274 2.67 16.32 -2.44
C ILE A 274 3.86 15.92 -3.31
N ILE A 275 5.09 16.20 -2.87
CA ILE A 275 6.30 15.78 -3.59
C ILE A 275 6.36 14.26 -3.69
N ASN A 276 5.98 13.56 -2.62
CA ASN A 276 5.90 12.10 -2.58
C ASN A 276 4.95 11.55 -3.67
N LEU A 277 3.77 12.15 -3.82
CA LEU A 277 2.79 11.77 -4.84
C LEU A 277 3.36 11.92 -6.25
N LEU A 278 4.04 13.03 -6.53
CA LEU A 278 4.59 13.31 -7.88
C LEU A 278 5.81 12.47 -8.23
N THR A 279 6.52 11.98 -7.23
CA THR A 279 7.78 11.26 -7.41
C THR A 279 7.58 9.77 -7.17
N TYR A 280 7.47 9.36 -5.92
CA TYR A 280 7.40 7.97 -5.48
C TYR A 280 6.08 7.27 -5.81
N SER A 281 4.94 7.95 -5.74
CA SER A 281 3.66 7.33 -6.10
C SER A 281 3.38 7.29 -7.60
N PHE A 282 4.15 8.02 -8.41
CA PHE A 282 3.92 8.12 -9.85
C PHE A 282 5.03 7.48 -10.69
N ILE A 283 6.26 7.96 -10.59
CA ILE A 283 7.36 7.58 -11.49
C ILE A 283 7.71 6.08 -11.43
N PRO A 284 7.86 5.45 -10.25
CA PRO A 284 8.14 4.02 -10.15
C PRO A 284 7.05 3.13 -10.76
N TYR A 285 5.78 3.52 -10.60
CA TYR A 285 4.62 2.77 -11.09
C TYR A 285 4.55 2.80 -12.61
N ILE A 286 4.67 3.99 -13.21
CA ILE A 286 4.75 4.14 -14.67
C ILE A 286 5.94 3.37 -15.24
N HIS A 287 7.10 3.39 -14.57
CA HIS A 287 8.26 2.60 -14.98
C HIS A 287 7.97 1.09 -14.98
N ALA A 288 7.32 0.57 -13.94
CA ALA A 288 6.93 -0.83 -13.84
C ALA A 288 5.94 -1.22 -14.94
N GLU A 289 4.85 -0.46 -15.10
CA GLU A 289 3.82 -0.68 -16.12
C GLU A 289 4.39 -0.62 -17.54
N THR A 290 5.25 0.36 -17.83
CA THR A 290 5.91 0.49 -19.14
C THR A 290 6.79 -0.72 -19.43
N LYS A 291 7.56 -1.21 -18.44
CA LYS A 291 8.35 -2.43 -18.60
C LYS A 291 7.48 -3.65 -18.89
N TYR A 292 6.33 -3.76 -18.22
CA TYR A 292 5.38 -4.83 -18.43
C TYR A 292 4.78 -4.78 -19.85
N MET A 293 4.36 -3.60 -20.31
CA MET A 293 3.87 -3.38 -21.68
C MET A 293 4.92 -3.72 -22.75
N LEU A 294 6.20 -3.48 -22.47
CA LEU A 294 7.32 -3.85 -23.34
C LEU A 294 7.72 -5.33 -23.23
N GLY A 295 6.90 -6.17 -22.58
CA GLY A 295 7.10 -7.62 -22.48
C GLY A 295 8.27 -8.03 -21.59
N LYS A 296 8.84 -7.11 -20.81
CA LYS A 296 9.88 -7.49 -19.83
C LYS A 296 9.21 -8.29 -18.72
N LYS A 297 9.89 -9.31 -18.21
CA LYS A 297 9.48 -10.02 -16.99
C LYS A 297 10.23 -9.43 -15.81
N MET A 298 9.64 -9.49 -14.62
CA MET A 298 10.37 -9.24 -13.38
C MET A 298 11.31 -10.43 -13.12
N LYS A 299 12.45 -10.46 -13.84
CA LYS A 299 13.45 -11.53 -13.74
C LYS A 299 14.30 -11.41 -12.47
N ASP A 300 14.42 -10.21 -11.93
CA ASP A 300 15.29 -9.93 -10.79
C ASP A 300 14.45 -9.46 -9.60
N LEU A 301 14.13 -10.38 -8.70
CA LEU A 301 13.65 -10.06 -7.36
C LEU A 301 14.81 -9.39 -6.59
N TYR A 302 14.95 -8.08 -6.73
CA TYR A 302 15.85 -7.32 -5.86
C TYR A 302 15.18 -7.19 -4.49
N PHE A 303 15.82 -7.71 -3.44
CA PHE A 303 15.39 -7.47 -2.07
C PHE A 303 15.56 -5.99 -1.73
N THR A 304 14.59 -5.40 -1.02
CA THR A 304 14.78 -4.07 -0.45
C THR A 304 15.76 -4.19 0.71
N GLU A 305 17.00 -3.77 0.50
CA GLU A 305 17.96 -3.69 1.58
C GLU A 305 17.50 -2.64 2.61
N LYS A 306 17.30 -3.08 3.86
CA LYS A 306 16.99 -2.22 4.99
C LYS A 306 18.12 -2.34 6.00
N VAL A 307 19.11 -1.47 5.89
CA VAL A 307 20.25 -1.41 6.79
C VAL A 307 19.83 -0.63 8.03
N ARG A 308 19.80 -1.29 9.19
CA ARG A 308 19.67 -0.59 10.46
C ARG A 308 21.01 0.04 10.80
N THR A 309 21.03 1.36 11.00
CA THR A 309 22.21 2.01 11.57
C THR A 309 22.39 1.44 12.97
N LYS A 310 23.61 0.98 13.33
CA LYS A 310 23.90 0.52 14.69
C LYS A 310 23.50 1.64 15.66
N LYS A 311 22.55 1.37 16.56
CA LYS A 311 22.24 2.30 17.65
C LYS A 311 23.55 2.61 18.38
N GLN A 312 23.90 3.89 18.51
CA GLN A 312 24.83 4.25 19.58
C GLN A 312 24.18 3.77 20.89
N PRO A 313 24.90 3.01 21.73
CA PRO A 313 24.38 2.61 23.03
C PRO A 313 23.95 3.87 23.77
N SER A 314 22.75 3.79 24.35
CA SER A 314 22.06 4.82 25.12
C SER A 314 22.92 5.41 26.22
#